data_AF-A0A0V0ZBG5-F1
#
_entry.id   AF-A0A0V0ZBG5-F1
#
_cell.length_a   1.000
_cell.length_b   1.000
_cell.length_c   1.000
_cell.angle_alpha   90.00
_cell.angle_beta   90.00
_cell.angle_gamma   90.00
#
_symmetry.space_group_name_H-M   'P 1'
#
loop_
_entity.id
_entity.type
_entity.pdbx_description
1 polymer ?
#
loop_
_entity_poly.entity_id
_entity_poly.type
_entity_poly.pdbx_seq_one_letter_code
_entity_poly.pdbx_strand_id
1 'polypeptide(L)' 'MPKTGNFAFCILFYNLHGTAAWFACVVVDVDRTVRFSLTNLIQMWRQTLNQGSLRRKFTCTEQRRVAKETACS' A
#
# COMPACT_ATOMS: atom_id res chain seq x y z
N MET A 1 -11.72 -10.85 -25.19
CA MET A 1 -12.02 -10.37 -23.83
C MET A 1 -10.75 -10.51 -23.00
N PRO A 2 -10.16 -9.44 -22.44
CA PRO A 2 -9.02 -9.62 -21.54
C PRO A 2 -9.53 -10.35 -20.30
N LYS A 3 -8.93 -11.49 -19.97
CA LYS A 3 -9.15 -12.15 -18.70
C LYS A 3 -8.65 -11.19 -17.62
N THR A 4 -9.56 -10.53 -16.93
CA THR A 4 -9.25 -9.78 -15.71
C THR A 4 -8.68 -10.80 -14.74
N GLY A 5 -7.36 -10.82 -14.60
CA GLY A 5 -6.66 -11.66 -13.64
C GLY A 5 -6.29 -10.82 -12.42
N ASN A 6 -6.28 -11.45 -11.25
CA ASN A 6 -5.70 -10.82 -10.07
C ASN A 6 -4.21 -10.59 -10.35
N PHE A 7 -3.70 -9.40 -10.04
CA PHE A 7 -2.27 -9.12 -10.12
C PHE A 7 -1.67 -8.97 -8.73
N ALA A 8 -0.47 -9.49 -8.54
CA ALA A 8 0.27 -9.37 -7.29
C ALA A 8 1.63 -8.76 -7.57
N PHE A 9 2.04 -7.84 -6.72
CA PHE A 9 3.35 -7.23 -6.73
C PHE A 9 3.96 -7.31 -5.33
N CYS A 10 5.15 -7.91 -5.24
CA CYS A 10 5.83 -8.10 -3.97
C CYS A 10 7.25 -7.58 -4.06
N ILE A 11 7.71 -6.91 -3.00
CA ILE A 11 9.07 -6.43 -2.87
C ILE A 11 9.61 -6.84 -1.50
N LEU A 12 10.88 -7.24 -1.50
CA LEU A 12 11.68 -7.43 -0.30
C LEU A 12 12.55 -6.18 -0.08
N PHE A 13 12.47 -5.59 1.11
CA PHE A 13 13.31 -4.46 1.52
C PHE A 13 14.12 -4.82 2.76
N TYR A 14 15.41 -4.55 2.71
CA TYR A 14 16.28 -4.61 3.89
C TYR A 14 16.32 -3.21 4.52
N ASN A 15 16.10 -3.12 5.83
CA ASN A 15 16.33 -1.84 6.51
C ASN A 15 17.81 -1.44 6.40
N LEU A 16 18.08 -0.14 6.31
CA LEU A 16 19.43 0.43 6.23
C LEU A 16 20.35 0.00 7.39
N HIS A 17 19.78 -0.44 8.51
CA HIS A 17 20.48 -0.92 9.70
C HIS A 17 20.76 -2.44 9.69
N GLY A 18 20.37 -3.17 8.64
CA GLY A 18 20.64 -4.62 8.48
C GLY A 18 19.90 -5.56 9.45
N THR A 19 19.17 -5.02 10.43
CA THR A 19 18.59 -5.81 11.54
C THR A 19 17.25 -6.47 11.20
N ALA A 20 16.55 -6.02 10.16
CA ALA A 20 15.22 -6.51 9.82
C ALA A 20 14.95 -6.48 8.32
N ALA A 21 14.60 -7.63 7.75
CA ALA A 21 14.09 -7.75 6.39
C ALA A 21 12.57 -7.70 6.41
N TRP A 22 11.98 -6.84 5.58
CA TRP A 22 10.54 -6.73 5.43
C TRP A 22 10.12 -7.12 4.03
N PHE A 23 9.14 -8.00 3.96
CA PHE A 23 8.49 -8.45 2.76
C PHE A 23 7.14 -7.74 2.64
N ALA A 24 7.00 -6.90 1.62
CA ALA A 24 5.75 -6.25 1.28
C ALA A 24 5.12 -6.91 0.06
N CYS A 25 3.82 -7.18 0.12
CA CYS A 25 3.02 -7.61 -1.01
C CYS A 25 1.77 -6.75 -1.15
N VAL A 26 1.46 -6.41 -2.39
CA VAL A 26 0.21 -5.78 -2.80
C VAL A 26 -0.47 -6.70 -3.80
N VAL A 27 -1.68 -7.14 -3.49
CA VAL A 27 -2.52 -7.91 -4.40
C VAL A 27 -3.69 -7.04 -4.81
N VAL A 28 -3.95 -6.95 -6.11
CA VAL A 28 -5.14 -6.31 -6.66
C VAL A 28 -6.00 -7.38 -7.27
N ASP A 29 -7.16 -7.55 -6.67
CA ASP A 29 -8.15 -8.52 -7.07
C ASP A 29 -9.08 -7.92 -8.14
N VAL A 30 -9.68 -8.81 -8.93
CA VAL A 30 -10.60 -8.47 -10.03
C VAL A 30 -11.85 -7.74 -9.54
N ASP A 31 -12.24 -7.98 -8.29
CA ASP A 31 -13.35 -7.30 -7.61
C ASP A 31 -12.99 -5.87 -7.16
N ARG A 32 -11.84 -5.35 -7.62
CA ARG A 32 -11.34 -4.00 -7.31
C ARG A 32 -10.99 -3.83 -5.83
N THR A 33 -10.69 -4.93 -5.15
CA THR A 33 -10.07 -4.88 -3.82
C THR A 33 -8.55 -4.90 -3.94
N VAL A 34 -7.90 -4.22 -3.01
CA VAL A 34 -6.45 -4.13 -2.90
C VAL A 34 -6.06 -4.60 -1.51
N ARG A 35 -5.24 -5.64 -1.44
CA ARG A 35 -4.73 -6.24 -0.21
C ARG A 35 -3.26 -5.91 -0.03
N PHE A 36 -2.93 -5.27 1.07
CA PHE A 36 -1.59 -4.97 1.51
C PHE A 36 -1.18 -5.97 2.58
N SER A 37 0.01 -6.54 2.46
CA SER A 37 0.64 -7.37 3.48
C SER A 37 2.07 -6.91 3.67
N LEU A 38 2.47 -6.69 4.92
CA LEU A 38 3.82 -6.32 5.30
C LEU A 38 4.28 -7.29 6.39
N THR A 39 5.27 -8.10 6.09
CA THR A 39 5.70 -9.21 6.96
C THR A 39 7.19 -9.12 7.22
N ASN A 40 7.60 -9.38 8.44
CA ASN A 40 8.97 -9.65 8.87
C ASN A 40 8.94 -10.95 9.69
N LEU A 41 10.11 -11.47 10.06
CA LEU A 41 10.29 -12.68 10.86
C LEU A 41 9.47 -12.67 12.16
N ILE A 42 9.26 -11.49 12.76
CA ILE A 42 8.60 -11.34 14.08
C ILE A 42 7.19 -10.73 13.94
N GLN A 43 6.93 -9.92 12.92
CA GLN A 43 5.74 -9.09 12.84
C GLN A 43 5.05 -9.20 11.49
N MET A 44 3.72 -9.18 11.50
CA MET A 44 2.91 -9.20 10.30
C MET A 44 1.80 -8.16 10.41
N TRP A 45 1.65 -7.39 9.34
CA TRP A 45 0.57 -6.43 9.17
C TRP A 45 -0.16 -6.71 7.87
N ARG A 46 -1.48 -6.62 7.88
CA ARG A 46 -2.33 -6.82 6.71
C ARG A 46 -3.44 -5.78 6.68
N GLN A 47 -3.77 -5.29 5.50
CA GLN A 47 -4.89 -4.37 5.29
C GLN A 47 -5.54 -4.63 3.95
N THR A 48 -6.87 -4.72 3.94
CA THR A 48 -7.67 -4.79 2.72
C THR A 48 -8.41 -3.49 2.52
N LEU A 49 -8.33 -2.92 1.32
CA LEU A 49 -9.07 -1.73 0.91
C LEU A 49 -9.85 -2.05 -0.34
N ASN A 50 -11.08 -1.54 -0.43
CA ASN A 50 -11.77 -1.48 -1.71
C ASN A 50 -11.29 -0.24 -2.48
N GLN A 51 -11.46 -0.22 -3.80
CA GLN A 51 -11.03 0.90 -4.64
C GLN A 51 -11.57 2.25 -4.17
N GLY A 52 -12.80 2.29 -3.65
CA GLY A 52 -13.43 3.52 -3.15
C GLY A 52 -12.80 4.06 -1.87
N SER A 53 -12.35 3.19 -0.97
CA SER A 53 -11.66 3.57 0.26
C SER A 53 -10.19 3.92 -0.02
N LEU A 54 -9.56 3.21 -0.95
CA LEU A 54 -8.23 3.53 -1.45
C LEU A 54 -8.19 4.94 -2.05
N ARG A 55 -9.12 5.25 -2.97
CA ARG A 55 -9.22 6.56 -3.62
C ARG A 55 -9.41 7.69 -2.59
N ARG A 56 -10.29 7.49 -1.60
CA ARG A 56 -10.49 8.46 -0.51
C ARG A 56 -9.22 8.67 0.33
N LYS A 57 -8.48 7.61 0.66
CA LYS A 57 -7.22 7.71 1.40
C LYS A 57 -6.17 8.53 0.63
N PHE A 58 -6.02 8.29 -0.67
CA PHE A 58 -5.10 9.08 -1.50
C PHE A 58 -5.52 10.54 -1.62
N THR A 59 -6.80 10.83 -1.91
CA THR A 59 -7.29 12.22 -2.00
C THR A 59 -7.11 12.98 -0.67
N CYS A 60 -7.40 12.34 0.47
CA CYS A 60 -7.18 12.95 1.78
C CYS A 60 -5.69 13.21 2.08
N THR A 61 -4.83 12.26 1.72
CA THR A 61 -3.37 12.43 1.91
C THR A 61 -2.86 13.60 1.07
N GLU A 62 -3.38 13.76 -0.15
CA GLU A 62 -2.96 14.83 -1.04
C GLU A 62 -3.49 16.20 -0.65
N GLN A 63 -4.74 16.28 -0.19
CA GLN A 63 -5.24 17.50 0.44
C GLN A 63 -4.41 17.91 1.66
N ARG A 64 -3.98 16.94 2.48
CA ARG A 64 -3.10 17.21 3.62
C ARG A 64 -1.71 17.68 3.20
N ARG A 65 -1.17 17.15 2.09
CA ARG A 65 0.12 17.59 1.53
C ARG A 65 0.02 19.03 1.03
N VAL A 66 -1.02 19.35 0.25
CA VAL A 66 -1.26 20.72 -0.26
C VAL A 66 -1.48 21.71 0.89
N ALA A 67 -2.28 21.34 1.90
CA ALA A 67 -2.53 22.21 3.06
C ALA A 67 -1.26 22.48 3.88
N LYS A 68 -0.33 21.51 3.98
CA LYS A 68 0.97 21.73 4.62
C LYS A 68 1.88 22.66 3.82
N GLU A 69 1.85 22.58 2.49
CA GLU A 69 2.64 23.47 1.64
C GLU A 69 2.10 24.91 1.64
N THR A 70 0.78 25.10 1.75
CA THR A 70 0.17 26.44 1.89
C THR A 70 0.30 27.04 3.29
N ALA A 71 0.37 26.22 4.35
CA ALA A 71 0.57 26.70 5.72
C ALA A 71 2.03 27.07 6.06
N CYS A 72 2.98 26.73 5.17
CA CYS A 72 4.41 27.02 5.34
C CYS A 72 4.92 28.13 4.40
N SER A 73 4.02 28.79 3.68
CA SER A 73 4.30 29.84 2.69
C SER A 73 3.78 31.22 3.12
#